data_AF-A0A7G3GE53-F1
#
_entry.id   AF-A0A7G3GE53-F1
#
_cell.length_a   1.000
_cell.length_b   1.000
_cell.length_c   1.000
_cell.angle_alpha   90.00
_cell.angle_beta   90.00
_cell.angle_gamma   90.00
#
_symmetry.space_group_name_H-M   'P 1'
#
loop_
_entity.id
_entity.type
_entity.pdbx_description
1 polymer ?
#
loop_
_entity_poly.entity_id
_entity_poly.type
_entity_poly.pdbx_seq_one_letter_code
_entity_poly.pdbx_strand_id
1 'polypeptide(L)'
;MKRLFIALTLVAALAWLLWPQASPPPQAQQAARAAAAPIQSTAASDWLKRFYPEAGNTPQAAPPAYITAIESMADARINGEQRTPPIVRSNNAEAATPAELADHPAYKQYEARQNLRELAAFSAAVPEKIRQLREDISRGRAAGIAAELIAVQERKVQQLEEMRSQLISEHPEISAKP
;
A
#
# COMPACT_ATOMS: atom_id res chain seq x y z
N MET A 1 -40.67 -18.92 19.73
CA MET A 1 -40.43 -18.85 18.27
C MET A 1 -38.93 -18.89 17.90
N LYS A 2 -38.09 -19.68 18.59
CA LYS A 2 -36.64 -19.82 18.29
C LYS A 2 -36.22 -21.25 17.90
N ARG A 3 -37.09 -22.23 18.07
CA ARG A 3 -36.83 -23.65 17.70
C ARG A 3 -37.24 -23.97 16.26
N LEU A 4 -38.02 -23.11 15.60
CA LEU A 4 -38.42 -23.30 14.20
C LEU A 4 -37.32 -22.89 13.20
N PHE A 5 -36.43 -21.97 13.57
CA PHE A 5 -35.36 -21.48 12.69
C PHE A 5 -34.15 -22.42 12.62
N ILE A 6 -33.90 -23.24 13.65
CA ILE A 6 -32.77 -24.18 13.67
C ILE A 6 -33.03 -25.39 12.74
N ALA A 7 -34.29 -25.79 12.58
CA ALA A 7 -34.68 -26.88 11.68
C ALA A 7 -34.51 -26.50 10.20
N LEU A 8 -34.67 -25.21 9.86
CA LEU A 8 -34.58 -24.74 8.46
C LEU A 8 -33.12 -24.66 7.96
N THR A 9 -32.16 -24.38 8.83
CA THR A 9 -30.72 -24.30 8.46
C THR A 9 -30.08 -25.67 8.24
N LEU A 10 -30.54 -26.71 8.94
CA LEU A 10 -29.99 -28.06 8.80
C LEU A 10 -30.37 -28.72 7.47
N VAL A 11 -31.56 -28.42 6.93
CA VAL A 11 -32.01 -28.97 5.64
C VAL A 11 -31.24 -28.35 4.45
N ALA A 12 -30.90 -27.06 4.54
CA ALA A 12 -30.11 -26.39 3.51
C ALA A 12 -28.66 -26.90 3.44
N ALA A 13 -28.04 -27.20 4.59
CA ALA A 13 -26.70 -27.80 4.63
C ALA A 13 -26.68 -29.24 4.09
N LEU A 14 -27.74 -30.02 4.35
CA LEU A 14 -27.86 -31.38 3.82
C LEU A 14 -28.08 -31.40 2.30
N ALA A 15 -28.83 -30.44 1.77
CA ALA A 15 -29.04 -30.28 0.33
C ALA A 15 -27.75 -29.85 -0.41
N TRP A 16 -26.86 -29.11 0.26
CA TRP A 16 -25.55 -28.75 -0.28
C TRP A 16 -24.59 -29.95 -0.34
N LEU A 17 -24.74 -30.91 0.58
CA LEU A 17 -23.94 -32.14 0.63
C LEU A 17 -24.38 -33.21 -0.38
N LEU A 18 -25.63 -33.19 -0.84
CA LEU A 18 -26.13 -34.11 -1.87
C LEU A 18 -26.03 -33.54 -3.31
N TRP A 19 -25.42 -32.38 -3.50
CA TRP A 19 -25.21 -31.84 -4.84
C TRP A 19 -24.15 -32.66 -5.58
N PRO A 20 -24.42 -33.16 -6.80
CA PRO A 20 -23.46 -33.96 -7.55
C PRO A 20 -22.26 -33.10 -7.93
N GLN A 21 -21.10 -33.38 -7.33
CA GLN A 21 -19.82 -32.85 -7.77
C GLN A 21 -19.48 -33.48 -9.12
N ALA A 22 -19.81 -32.79 -10.20
CA ALA A 22 -19.38 -33.18 -11.53
C ALA A 22 -17.84 -33.14 -11.56
N SER A 23 -17.22 -34.31 -11.59
CA SER A 23 -15.78 -34.40 -11.84
C SER A 23 -15.52 -33.85 -13.24
N PRO A 24 -14.59 -32.89 -13.40
CA PRO A 24 -14.31 -32.32 -14.70
C PRO A 24 -13.87 -33.44 -15.67
N PRO A 25 -14.33 -33.41 -16.94
CA PRO A 25 -13.98 -34.44 -17.90
C PRO A 25 -12.45 -34.47 -18.10
N PRO A 26 -11.87 -35.64 -18.42
CA PRO A 26 -10.42 -35.82 -18.51
C PRO A 26 -9.71 -34.86 -19.50
N GLN A 27 -10.46 -34.31 -20.46
CA GLN A 27 -9.98 -33.28 -21.39
C GLN A 27 -9.68 -31.94 -20.70
N ALA A 28 -10.45 -31.55 -19.68
CA ALA A 28 -10.23 -30.33 -18.90
C ALA A 28 -8.97 -30.44 -18.01
N GLN A 29 -8.68 -31.64 -17.49
CA GLN A 29 -7.44 -31.90 -16.75
C GLN A 29 -6.20 -31.95 -17.66
N GLN A 30 -6.33 -32.41 -18.91
CA GLN A 30 -5.23 -32.34 -19.88
C GLN A 30 -4.92 -30.91 -20.32
N ALA A 31 -5.95 -30.07 -20.52
CA ALA A 31 -5.76 -28.64 -20.79
C ALA A 31 -5.10 -27.89 -19.62
N ALA A 32 -5.47 -28.20 -18.38
CA ALA A 32 -4.85 -27.61 -17.18
C ALA A 32 -3.38 -28.03 -17.01
N ARG A 33 -3.01 -29.25 -17.44
CA ARG A 33 -1.62 -29.74 -17.37
C ARG A 33 -0.74 -29.17 -18.47
N ALA A 34 -1.31 -28.85 -19.64
CA ALA A 34 -0.61 -28.13 -20.71
C ALA A 34 -0.36 -26.64 -20.35
N ALA A 35 -1.23 -26.03 -19.55
CA ALA A 35 -1.05 -24.67 -19.02
C ALA A 35 0.00 -24.58 -17.89
N ALA A 36 0.47 -25.72 -17.37
CA ALA A 36 1.53 -25.80 -16.35
C ALA A 36 2.93 -25.93 -16.97
N ALA A 37 3.10 -25.64 -18.26
CA ALA A 37 4.43 -25.39 -18.81
C ALA A 37 5.07 -24.21 -18.04
N PRO A 38 6.37 -24.25 -17.71
CA PRO A 38 7.02 -23.14 -17.04
C PRO A 38 6.84 -21.90 -17.91
N ILE A 39 6.12 -20.91 -17.40
CA ILE A 39 5.98 -19.59 -18.01
C ILE A 39 7.39 -18.99 -17.98
N GLN A 40 8.15 -19.17 -19.06
CA GLN A 40 9.37 -18.42 -19.29
C GLN A 40 8.92 -16.98 -19.55
N SER A 41 8.82 -16.19 -18.49
CA SER A 41 8.42 -14.79 -18.54
C SER A 41 9.52 -13.98 -19.23
N THR A 42 9.43 -13.86 -20.55
CA THR A 42 10.28 -12.98 -21.34
C THR A 42 10.01 -11.50 -21.02
N ALA A 43 8.78 -11.16 -20.63
CA ALA A 43 8.40 -9.80 -20.24
C ALA A 43 9.10 -9.31 -18.95
N ALA A 44 9.40 -10.21 -18.01
CA ALA A 44 10.19 -9.87 -16.83
C ALA A 44 11.65 -9.53 -17.17
N SER A 45 12.16 -9.98 -18.33
CA SER A 45 13.55 -9.74 -18.75
C SER A 45 13.78 -8.37 -19.38
N ASP A 46 12.76 -7.76 -20.00
CA ASP A 46 12.93 -6.52 -20.76
C ASP A 46 12.94 -5.25 -19.88
N TRP A 47 12.07 -5.17 -18.87
CA TRP A 47 12.11 -4.04 -17.93
C TRP A 47 13.40 -4.05 -17.10
N LEU A 48 13.94 -5.24 -16.79
CA LEU A 48 15.16 -5.38 -16.02
C LEU A 48 16.38 -4.91 -16.83
N LYS A 49 16.46 -5.27 -18.12
CA LYS A 49 17.53 -4.80 -19.03
C LYS A 49 17.54 -3.27 -19.23
N ARG A 50 16.37 -2.62 -19.14
CA ARG A 50 16.25 -1.14 -19.23
C ARG A 50 16.98 -0.42 -18.10
N PHE A 51 17.00 -1.01 -16.90
CA PHE A 51 17.63 -0.42 -15.70
C PHE A 51 18.99 -1.05 -15.37
N TYR A 52 19.23 -2.28 -15.82
CA TYR A 52 20.44 -3.06 -15.54
C TYR A 52 20.97 -3.68 -16.84
N PRO A 53 21.70 -2.91 -17.67
CA PRO A 53 22.36 -3.48 -18.84
C PRO A 53 23.38 -4.53 -18.40
N GLU A 54 23.40 -5.69 -19.07
CA GLU A 54 24.33 -6.79 -18.73
C GLU A 54 25.81 -6.41 -18.93
N ALA A 55 26.08 -5.40 -19.76
CA ALA A 55 27.41 -4.84 -19.96
C ALA A 55 27.92 -4.20 -18.65
N GLY A 56 28.84 -4.89 -17.97
CA GLY A 56 29.45 -4.46 -16.71
C GLY A 56 28.80 -5.06 -15.45
N ASN A 57 27.74 -5.86 -15.59
CA ASN A 57 27.06 -6.52 -14.47
C ASN A 57 27.50 -7.98 -14.32
N THR A 58 28.81 -8.24 -14.44
CA THR A 58 29.38 -9.55 -14.17
C THR A 58 29.29 -9.83 -12.66
N PRO A 59 28.80 -10.99 -12.22
CA PRO A 59 28.80 -11.35 -10.81
C PRO A 59 30.23 -11.28 -10.26
N GLN A 60 30.54 -10.23 -9.50
CA GLN A 60 31.79 -10.14 -8.78
C GLN A 60 31.74 -11.17 -7.66
N ALA A 61 32.61 -12.18 -7.68
CA ALA A 61 32.73 -13.09 -6.56
C ALA A 61 33.08 -12.26 -5.32
N ALA A 62 32.18 -12.26 -4.33
CA ALA A 62 32.45 -11.63 -3.05
C ALA A 62 33.69 -12.31 -2.42
N PRO A 63 34.61 -11.55 -1.82
CA PRO A 63 35.69 -12.14 -1.05
C PRO A 63 35.09 -13.05 0.04
N PRO A 64 35.80 -14.13 0.45
CA PRO A 64 35.31 -15.01 1.48
C PRO A 64 35.01 -14.22 2.75
N ALA A 65 33.76 -14.31 3.22
CA ALA A 65 33.36 -13.66 4.46
C ALA A 65 34.13 -14.30 5.62
N TYR A 66 34.76 -13.47 6.45
CA TYR A 66 35.50 -13.90 7.64
C TYR A 66 34.59 -14.47 8.74
N ILE A 67 33.29 -14.22 8.64
CA ILE A 67 32.23 -14.68 9.54
C ILE A 67 31.17 -15.40 8.71
N THR A 68 30.58 -16.45 9.27
CA THR A 68 29.50 -17.14 8.58
C THR A 68 28.28 -16.23 8.47
N ALA A 69 27.46 -16.43 7.44
CA ALA A 69 26.23 -15.66 7.25
C ALA A 69 25.31 -15.73 8.48
N ILE A 70 25.28 -16.88 9.17
CA ILE A 70 24.47 -17.12 10.37
C ILE A 70 24.94 -16.23 11.52
N GLU A 71 26.24 -16.19 11.78
CA GLU A 71 26.82 -15.35 12.84
C GLU A 71 26.59 -13.86 12.56
N SER A 72 26.78 -13.45 11.29
CA SER A 72 26.52 -12.06 10.88
C SER A 72 25.05 -11.67 11.09
N MET A 73 24.11 -12.54 10.74
CA MET A 73 22.68 -12.27 10.94
C MET A 73 22.28 -12.28 12.42
N ALA A 74 22.87 -13.17 13.22
CA ALA A 74 22.61 -13.26 14.65
C ALA A 74 23.09 -12.01 15.40
N ASP A 75 24.28 -11.50 15.05
CA ASP A 75 24.85 -10.29 15.61
C ASP A 75 24.05 -9.04 15.20
N ALA A 76 23.71 -8.92 13.92
CA ALA A 76 22.88 -7.83 13.40
C ALA A 76 21.51 -7.75 14.07
N ARG A 77 20.92 -8.88 14.47
CA ARG A 77 19.64 -8.90 15.20
C ARG A 77 19.74 -8.32 16.60
N ILE A 78 20.87 -8.51 17.27
CA ILE A 78 21.07 -8.06 18.67
C ILE A 78 21.56 -6.62 18.69
N ASN A 79 22.57 -6.31 17.89
CA ASN A 79 23.32 -5.05 17.95
C ASN A 79 22.90 -4.04 16.87
N GLY A 80 22.08 -4.47 15.90
CA GLY A 80 21.87 -3.73 14.67
C GLY A 80 23.06 -3.90 13.73
N GLU A 81 22.86 -3.61 12.45
CA GLU A 81 23.93 -3.66 11.45
C GLU A 81 24.39 -2.22 11.17
N GLN A 82 25.71 -1.98 11.18
CA GLN A 82 26.29 -0.63 11.14
C GLN A 82 25.96 0.13 9.84
N ARG A 83 25.79 -0.57 8.72
CA ARG A 83 25.43 0.02 7.43
C ARG A 83 23.93 0.32 7.32
N THR A 84 23.13 -0.06 8.32
CA THR A 84 21.71 0.26 8.39
C THR A 84 21.53 1.69 8.85
N PRO A 85 20.91 2.58 8.05
CA PRO A 85 20.63 3.95 8.47
C PRO A 85 19.79 3.97 9.75
N PRO A 86 19.99 4.94 10.66
CA PRO A 86 19.22 5.01 11.90
C PRO A 86 17.73 5.22 11.63
N ILE A 87 16.88 4.49 12.35
CA ILE A 87 15.42 4.66 12.28
C ILE A 87 15.02 5.90 13.09
N VAL A 88 14.78 7.02 12.40
CA VAL A 88 14.18 8.21 13.02
C VAL A 88 12.67 8.01 13.11
N ARG A 89 12.14 7.87 14.32
CA ARG A 89 10.68 7.83 14.54
C ARG A 89 10.16 9.25 14.74
N SER A 90 9.08 9.61 14.05
CA SER A 90 8.35 10.85 14.31
C SER A 90 7.40 10.63 15.50
N ASN A 91 7.70 11.22 16.65
CA ASN A 91 6.93 11.05 17.90
C ASN A 91 5.62 11.86 17.93
N ASN A 92 5.13 12.34 16.79
CA ASN A 92 3.99 13.26 16.77
C ASN A 92 2.63 12.55 16.86
N ALA A 93 2.57 11.23 16.73
CA ALA A 93 1.32 10.48 16.89
C ALA A 93 0.95 10.37 18.38
N GLU A 94 -0.27 10.79 18.73
CA GLU A 94 -0.82 10.58 20.06
C GLU A 94 -1.15 9.08 20.17
N ALA A 95 -0.55 8.38 21.13
CA ALA A 95 -0.85 6.97 21.35
C ALA A 95 -2.14 6.80 22.16
N ALA A 96 -2.90 5.74 21.89
CA ALA A 96 -4.05 5.38 22.70
C ALA A 96 -3.63 5.13 24.16
N THR A 97 -4.42 5.65 25.09
CA THR A 97 -4.18 5.44 26.52
C THR A 97 -4.53 4.00 26.92
N PRO A 98 -3.96 3.46 28.02
CA PRO A 98 -4.32 2.13 28.50
C PRO A 98 -5.82 1.97 28.81
N ALA A 99 -6.47 3.05 29.26
CA ALA A 99 -7.92 3.06 29.51
C ALA A 99 -8.72 2.95 28.20
N GLU A 100 -8.30 3.65 27.14
CA GLU A 100 -8.93 3.55 25.82
C GLU A 100 -8.70 2.18 25.19
N LEU A 101 -7.53 1.58 25.34
CA LEU A 101 -7.25 0.23 24.83
C LEU A 101 -8.06 -0.86 25.55
N ALA A 102 -8.43 -0.64 26.81
CA ALA A 102 -9.21 -1.57 27.59
C ALA A 102 -10.72 -1.53 27.28
N ASP A 103 -11.21 -0.45 26.66
CA ASP A 103 -12.63 -0.21 26.44
C ASP A 103 -12.96 0.12 24.97
N HIS A 104 -13.74 -0.72 24.32
CA HIS A 104 -14.05 -0.61 22.89
C HIS A 104 -14.68 0.73 22.47
N PRO A 105 -15.74 1.25 23.13
CA PRO A 105 -16.27 2.57 22.82
C PRO A 105 -15.25 3.71 23.03
N ALA A 106 -14.40 3.64 24.06
CA ALA A 106 -13.35 4.63 24.27
C ALA A 106 -12.30 4.58 23.14
N TYR A 107 -11.91 3.38 22.70
CA TYR A 107 -11.02 3.20 21.57
C TYR A 107 -11.59 3.79 20.27
N LYS A 108 -12.89 3.60 19.99
CA LYS A 108 -13.54 4.21 18.81
C LYS A 108 -13.49 5.74 18.82
N GLN A 109 -13.62 6.36 19.99
CA GLN A 109 -13.49 7.81 20.10
C GLN A 109 -12.06 8.27 19.80
N TYR A 110 -11.06 7.52 20.28
CA TYR A 110 -9.66 7.76 19.94
C TYR A 110 -9.43 7.66 18.42
N GLU A 111 -9.93 6.61 17.76
CA GLU A 111 -9.80 6.45 16.31
C GLU A 111 -10.45 7.61 15.53
N ALA A 112 -11.63 8.07 15.97
CA ALA A 112 -12.29 9.22 15.36
C ALA A 112 -11.43 10.50 15.47
N ARG A 113 -10.78 10.73 16.62
CA ARG A 113 -9.86 11.87 16.80
C ARG A 113 -8.61 11.75 15.92
N GLN A 114 -8.03 10.55 15.81
CA GLN A 114 -6.87 10.34 14.94
C GLN A 114 -7.23 10.58 13.47
N ASN A 115 -8.36 10.05 13.01
CA ASN A 115 -8.83 10.26 11.65
C ASN A 115 -9.03 11.75 11.35
N LEU A 116 -9.72 12.50 12.22
CA LEU A 116 -9.88 13.94 12.06
C LEU A 116 -8.54 14.69 12.01
N ARG A 117 -7.56 14.27 12.80
CA ARG A 117 -6.22 14.85 12.80
C ARG A 117 -5.49 14.61 11.48
N GLU A 118 -5.62 13.42 10.90
CA GLU A 118 -5.05 13.09 9.58
C GLU A 118 -5.67 13.95 8.48
N LEU A 119 -7.01 14.08 8.49
CA LEU A 119 -7.74 14.93 7.54
C LEU A 119 -7.34 16.41 7.66
N ALA A 120 -7.18 16.91 8.89
CA ALA A 120 -6.71 18.26 9.15
C ALA A 120 -5.27 18.47 8.65
N ALA A 121 -4.37 17.53 8.92
CA ALA A 121 -2.98 17.60 8.45
C ALA A 121 -2.91 17.59 6.92
N PHE A 122 -3.74 16.78 6.25
CA PHE A 122 -3.86 16.79 4.80
C PHE A 122 -4.31 18.17 4.29
N SER A 123 -5.42 18.70 4.80
CA SER A 123 -5.96 20.01 4.40
C SER A 123 -4.98 21.16 4.61
N ALA A 124 -4.18 21.10 5.68
CA ALA A 124 -3.15 22.08 6.00
C ALA A 124 -1.93 22.01 5.06
N ALA A 125 -1.58 20.81 4.57
CA ALA A 125 -0.44 20.60 3.67
C ALA A 125 -0.72 20.97 2.20
N VAL A 126 -1.99 20.87 1.77
CA VAL A 126 -2.39 21.10 0.36
C VAL A 126 -1.98 22.49 -0.20
N PRO A 127 -2.16 23.62 0.51
CA PRO A 127 -1.79 24.94 -0.03
C PRO A 127 -0.32 25.04 -0.43
N GLU A 128 0.59 24.53 0.40
CA GLU A 128 2.01 24.51 0.11
C GLU A 128 2.31 23.60 -1.07
N LYS A 129 1.65 22.44 -1.15
CA LYS A 129 1.84 21.53 -2.28
C LYS A 129 1.36 22.12 -3.60
N ILE A 130 0.24 22.85 -3.60
CA ILE A 130 -0.26 23.56 -4.78
C ILE A 130 0.74 24.62 -5.24
N ARG A 131 1.31 25.39 -4.31
CA ARG A 131 2.35 26.39 -4.61
C ARG A 131 3.52 25.75 -5.35
N GLN A 132 4.07 24.66 -4.80
CA GLN A 132 5.17 23.92 -5.42
C GLN A 132 4.81 23.39 -6.81
N LEU A 133 3.63 22.79 -6.98
CA LEU A 133 3.19 22.29 -8.29
C LEU A 133 3.06 23.40 -9.34
N ARG A 134 2.56 24.58 -8.95
CA ARG A 134 2.47 25.75 -9.85
C ARG A 134 3.87 26.24 -10.27
N GLU A 135 4.83 26.23 -9.35
CA GLU A 135 6.22 26.54 -9.67
C GLU A 135 6.83 25.49 -10.61
N ASP A 136 6.60 24.20 -10.35
CA ASP A 136 7.06 23.09 -11.19
C ASP A 136 6.47 23.17 -12.61
N ILE A 137 5.18 23.49 -12.74
CA ILE A 137 4.51 23.71 -14.03
C ILE A 137 5.16 24.86 -14.79
N SER A 138 5.42 25.99 -14.13
CA SER A 138 6.10 27.15 -14.72
C SER A 138 7.49 26.77 -15.26
N ARG A 139 8.30 26.07 -14.43
CA ARG A 139 9.61 25.58 -14.85
C ARG A 139 9.52 24.58 -15.99
N GLY A 140 8.55 23.66 -15.95
CA GLY A 140 8.32 22.68 -17.00
C GLY A 140 7.96 23.32 -18.35
N ARG A 141 7.11 24.35 -18.34
CA ARG A 141 6.79 25.14 -19.54
C ARG A 141 8.03 25.84 -20.11
N ALA A 142 8.84 26.46 -19.25
CA ALA A 142 10.09 27.11 -19.68
C ALA A 142 11.12 26.11 -20.24
N ALA A 143 11.12 24.87 -19.75
CA ALA A 143 11.99 23.80 -20.21
C ALA A 143 11.48 23.07 -21.47
N GLY A 144 10.33 23.46 -22.02
CA GLY A 144 9.77 22.85 -23.22
C GLY A 144 9.16 21.45 -23.00
N ILE A 145 8.71 21.14 -21.77
CA ILE A 145 7.96 19.90 -21.50
C ILE A 145 6.67 19.89 -22.34
N ALA A 146 6.33 18.71 -22.87
CA ALA A 146 5.12 18.51 -23.67
C ALA A 146 3.85 19.01 -22.96
N ALA A 147 2.99 19.71 -23.69
CA ALA A 147 1.77 20.33 -23.16
C ALA A 147 0.84 19.31 -22.47
N GLU A 148 0.77 18.08 -22.99
CA GLU A 148 -0.02 16.99 -22.38
C GLU A 148 0.43 16.67 -20.95
N LEU A 149 1.74 16.68 -20.68
CA LEU A 149 2.28 16.42 -19.35
C LEU A 149 2.03 17.60 -18.42
N ILE A 150 2.06 18.84 -18.94
CA ILE A 150 1.68 20.04 -18.20
C ILE A 150 0.19 19.97 -17.81
N ALA A 151 -0.69 19.59 -18.73
CA ALA A 151 -2.13 19.44 -18.48
C ALA A 151 -2.44 18.39 -17.41
N VAL A 152 -1.65 17.30 -17.32
CA VAL A 152 -1.76 16.33 -16.22
C VAL A 152 -1.48 16.97 -14.86
N GLN A 153 -0.44 17.80 -14.77
CA GLN A 153 -0.11 18.48 -13.50
C GLN A 153 -1.15 19.55 -13.14
N GLU A 154 -1.69 20.25 -14.12
CA GLU A 154 -2.76 21.23 -13.90
C GLU A 154 -4.04 20.58 -13.37
N ARG A 155 -4.43 19.43 -13.94
CA ARG A 155 -5.55 18.63 -13.41
C ARG A 155 -5.30 18.19 -11.98
N LYS A 156 -4.06 17.85 -11.63
CA LYS A 156 -3.70 17.50 -10.25
C LYS A 156 -3.86 18.68 -9.29
N VAL A 157 -3.52 19.90 -9.72
CA VAL A 157 -3.77 21.11 -8.92
C VAL A 157 -5.26 21.28 -8.67
N GLN A 158 -6.10 21.19 -9.71
CA GLN A 158 -7.55 21.29 -9.59
C GLN A 158 -8.11 20.23 -8.63
N GLN A 159 -7.72 18.97 -8.79
CA GLN A 159 -8.19 17.89 -7.94
C GLN A 159 -7.80 18.06 -6.47
N LEU A 160 -6.62 18.61 -6.19
CA LEU A 160 -6.20 18.91 -4.81
C LEU A 160 -7.04 20.05 -4.19
N GLU A 161 -7.38 21.07 -4.99
CA GLU A 161 -8.25 22.17 -4.56
C GLU A 161 -9.68 21.68 -4.28
N GLU A 162 -10.23 20.87 -5.19
CA GLU A 162 -11.55 20.25 -5.06
C GLU A 162 -11.61 19.35 -3.83
N MET A 163 -10.67 18.40 -3.70
CA MET A 163 -10.65 17.48 -2.56
C MET A 163 -10.50 18.23 -1.23
N ARG A 164 -9.69 19.29 -1.16
CA ARG A 164 -9.58 20.11 0.04
C ARG A 164 -10.89 20.82 0.37
N SER A 165 -11.54 21.41 -0.63
CA SER A 165 -12.80 22.12 -0.41
C SER A 165 -13.93 21.17 0.00
N GLN A 166 -14.00 19.99 -0.61
CA GLN A 166 -14.90 18.91 -0.21
C GLN A 166 -14.64 18.49 1.24
N LEU A 167 -13.38 18.26 1.61
CA LEU A 167 -13.02 17.82 2.94
C LEU A 167 -13.40 18.85 4.02
N ILE A 168 -13.21 20.14 3.73
CA ILE A 168 -13.64 21.24 4.61
C ILE A 168 -15.18 21.30 4.71
N SER A 169 -15.89 21.03 3.62
CA SER A 169 -17.35 21.01 3.61
C SER A 169 -17.93 19.84 4.40
N GLU A 170 -17.31 18.66 4.31
CA GLU A 170 -17.75 17.45 5.01
C GLU A 170 -17.35 17.47 6.50
N HIS A 171 -16.20 18.08 6.81
CA HIS A 171 -15.62 18.17 8.14
C HIS A 171 -15.31 19.63 8.51
N PRO A 172 -16.32 20.47 8.80
CA PRO A 172 -16.10 21.89 9.11
C PRO A 172 -15.13 22.13 10.29
N GLU A 173 -14.98 21.15 11.19
CA GLU A 173 -14.02 21.14 12.29
C GLU A 173 -12.54 21.24 11.86
N ILE A 174 -12.18 20.77 10.65
CA ILE A 174 -10.78 20.81 10.19
C ILE A 174 -10.38 22.17 9.57
N SER A 175 -11.36 23.05 9.32
CA SER A 175 -11.13 24.40 8.75
C SER A 175 -10.44 25.35 9.72
N ALA A 176 -10.57 25.10 11.02
CA ALA A 176 -10.37 26.09 12.08
C ALA A 176 -9.00 26.07 12.75
N LYS A 177 -8.08 25.18 12.37
CA LYS A 177 -6.83 24.99 13.11
C LYS A 177 -5.58 25.01 12.20
N PRO A 178 -4.68 25.99 12.37
CA PRO A 178 -3.33 25.92 11.81
C PRO A 178 -2.46 24.89 12.56
#